data_AF-A0A8J8EBN6-F1
#
_entry.id   AF-A0A8J8EBN6-F1
#
_cell.length_a   1.000
_cell.length_b   1.000
_cell.length_c   1.000
_cell.angle_alpha   90.00
_cell.angle_beta   90.00
_cell.angle_gamma   90.00
#
_symmetry.space_group_name_H-M   'P 1'
#
loop_
_entity.id
_entity.type
_entity.pdbx_description
1 polymer ?
#
loop_
_entity_poly.entity_id
_entity_poly.type
_entity_poly.pdbx_seq_one_letter_code
_entity_poly.pdbx_strand_id
1 'polypeptide(L)'
;MNKLARFVRPEGITVEEFLAEAGEHLGIGGVEDFLRELEAAYEGTWQREKLLYADGYIKLLTSIAEYYRKKHEESNKDERKRLLNELMEAFGDFTYKKRAAEYYINAASVATSVSLIYFPQQNYPEEAERYLKLAVELEERAMELGVVPRYYAIALNNLGTHYYETNRSEEALPVLKKALEYAENPKERGLVLHNLSLTYADLGMKKEAVNCMVKSICIHYSTQHEFGDVSLYDKDINQVVEMTGDAGTDIFALEIALDLIGGNLSAERAKKLLEQIDRDEWPLTNALLSILNGREPALSNEIVGCEKLLKDVAKAVGNKNIAELDRKRRQQHPSQEDIWKRWIDSLEELGLYSKEEL
;
A
#
# COMPACT_ATOMS: atom_id res chain seq x y z
N MET A 1 27.58 28.58 -17.37
CA MET A 1 27.34 27.21 -17.86
C MET A 1 27.51 26.27 -16.69
N ASN A 2 26.50 25.46 -16.40
CA ASN A 2 26.57 24.46 -15.32
C ASN A 2 27.74 23.51 -15.63
N LYS A 3 28.80 23.53 -14.81
CA LYS A 3 30.02 22.72 -15.02
C LYS A 3 29.70 21.21 -15.03
N LEU A 4 28.57 20.82 -14.45
CA LEU A 4 28.12 19.44 -14.35
C LEU A 4 27.26 18.97 -15.53
N ALA A 5 26.81 19.88 -16.41
CA ALA A 5 25.94 19.52 -17.54
C ALA A 5 26.56 18.47 -18.47
N ARG A 6 27.89 18.46 -18.61
CA ARG A 6 28.61 17.46 -19.41
C ARG A 6 28.50 16.02 -18.88
N PHE A 7 28.14 15.85 -17.61
CA PHE A 7 28.02 14.54 -16.97
C PHE A 7 26.60 13.99 -17.01
N VAL A 8 25.61 14.81 -17.40
CA VAL A 8 24.21 14.41 -17.53
C VAL A 8 24.02 13.78 -18.91
N ARG A 9 24.04 12.45 -18.96
CA ARG A 9 23.98 11.65 -20.19
C ARG A 9 22.82 10.65 -20.10
N PRO A 10 22.11 10.33 -21.21
CA PRO A 10 21.01 9.36 -21.20
C PRO A 10 21.39 7.99 -20.60
N GLU A 11 22.61 7.53 -20.85
CA GLU A 11 23.12 6.24 -20.37
C GLU A 11 23.51 6.27 -18.88
N GLY A 12 23.52 7.46 -18.28
CA GLY A 12 23.89 7.69 -16.89
C GLY A 12 25.39 7.62 -16.62
N ILE A 13 25.76 8.01 -15.42
CA ILE A 13 27.12 7.97 -14.90
C ILE A 13 27.10 7.38 -13.48
N THR A 14 28.09 6.58 -13.15
CA THR A 14 28.33 6.12 -11.78
C THR A 14 29.09 7.18 -10.98
N VAL A 15 29.06 7.08 -9.65
CA VAL A 15 29.88 7.91 -8.76
C VAL A 15 31.38 7.72 -9.06
N GLU A 16 31.82 6.50 -9.35
CA GLU A 16 33.23 6.22 -9.67
C GLU A 16 33.66 6.87 -10.98
N GLU A 17 32.87 6.74 -12.04
CA GLU A 17 33.09 7.41 -13.34
C GLU A 17 33.09 8.93 -13.17
N PHE A 18 32.13 9.47 -12.40
CA PHE A 18 32.04 10.90 -12.12
C PHE A 18 33.30 11.42 -11.41
N LEU A 19 33.76 10.73 -10.36
CA LEU A 19 34.96 11.14 -9.62
C LEU A 19 36.23 11.04 -10.48
N ALA A 20 36.33 10.01 -11.32
CA ALA A 20 37.45 9.85 -12.25
C ALA A 20 37.49 10.97 -13.30
N GLU A 21 36.35 11.35 -13.87
CA GLU A 21 36.26 12.40 -14.90
C GLU A 21 36.28 13.82 -14.32
N ALA A 22 35.83 14.02 -13.08
CA ALA A 22 35.86 15.31 -12.41
C ALA A 22 37.29 15.70 -11.94
N GLY A 23 38.14 14.72 -11.64
CA GLY A 23 39.54 14.92 -11.24
C GLY A 23 39.72 15.83 -10.01
N GLU A 24 40.85 16.54 -9.92
CA GLU A 24 41.15 17.54 -8.87
C GLU A 24 40.29 18.83 -8.96
N HIS A 25 39.31 18.90 -9.87
CA HIS A 25 38.46 20.09 -10.03
C HIS A 25 37.27 20.13 -9.06
N LEU A 26 37.14 19.11 -8.21
CA LEU A 26 36.33 19.18 -7.00
C LEU A 26 36.99 20.20 -6.08
N GLY A 27 36.44 21.41 -6.00
CA GLY A 27 36.96 22.51 -5.19
C GLY A 27 36.88 22.24 -3.67
N ILE A 28 36.63 23.28 -2.87
CA ILE A 28 36.62 23.16 -1.39
C ILE A 28 35.38 22.39 -0.86
N GLY A 29 34.43 22.02 -1.75
CA GLY A 29 33.24 21.23 -1.41
C GLY A 29 33.53 19.73 -1.26
N GLY A 30 32.80 19.05 -0.38
CA GLY A 30 32.92 17.59 -0.21
C GLY A 30 32.36 16.84 -1.43
N VAL A 31 32.74 15.57 -1.60
CA VAL A 31 32.19 14.72 -2.67
C VAL A 31 30.66 14.71 -2.64
N GLU A 32 30.07 14.69 -1.45
CA GLU A 32 28.61 14.72 -1.26
C GLU A 32 27.94 16.00 -1.79
N ASP A 33 28.62 17.15 -1.79
CA ASP A 33 28.10 18.40 -2.37
C ASP A 33 27.95 18.27 -3.88
N PHE A 34 28.99 17.75 -4.54
CA PHE A 34 28.99 17.55 -5.98
C PHE A 34 27.98 16.49 -6.43
N LEU A 35 27.79 15.43 -5.65
CA LEU A 35 26.77 14.42 -5.94
C LEU A 35 25.36 15.01 -5.88
N ARG A 36 25.07 15.89 -4.92
CA ARG A 36 23.78 16.60 -4.84
C ARG A 36 23.54 17.52 -6.03
N GLU A 37 24.56 18.26 -6.47
CA GLU A 37 24.45 19.13 -7.64
C GLU A 37 24.24 18.31 -8.94
N LEU A 38 24.93 17.17 -9.06
CA LEU A 38 24.79 16.26 -10.19
C LEU A 38 23.40 15.61 -10.23
N GLU A 39 22.91 15.13 -9.08
CA GLU A 39 21.57 14.59 -8.91
C GLU A 39 20.52 15.61 -9.37
N ALA A 40 20.59 16.86 -8.89
CA ALA A 40 19.65 17.91 -9.28
C ALA A 40 19.68 18.20 -10.79
N ALA A 41 20.84 18.10 -11.43
CA ALA A 41 20.99 18.28 -12.86
C ALA A 41 20.37 17.12 -13.66
N TYR A 42 20.54 15.88 -13.19
CA TYR A 42 19.86 14.70 -13.75
C TYR A 42 18.36 14.77 -13.57
N GLU A 43 17.87 15.08 -12.36
CA GLU A 43 16.44 15.19 -12.07
C GLU A 43 15.78 16.21 -13.00
N GLY A 44 16.36 17.42 -13.10
CA GLY A 44 15.83 18.45 -13.98
C GLY A 44 15.78 18.05 -15.46
N THR A 45 16.71 17.21 -15.91
CA THR A 45 16.75 16.72 -17.30
C THR A 45 15.77 15.57 -17.52
N TRP A 46 15.72 14.62 -16.61
CA TRP A 46 14.73 13.54 -16.59
C TRP A 46 13.30 14.09 -16.56
N GLN A 47 13.00 15.12 -15.77
CA GLN A 47 11.65 15.70 -15.76
C GLN A 47 11.23 16.29 -17.13
N ARG A 48 12.18 16.72 -17.96
CA ARG A 48 11.90 17.20 -19.34
C ARG A 48 11.78 16.03 -20.33
N GLU A 49 12.64 15.03 -20.21
CA GLU A 49 12.76 13.91 -21.16
C GLU A 49 12.71 12.57 -20.41
N LYS A 50 11.55 12.27 -19.80
CA LYS A 50 11.37 11.19 -18.81
C LYS A 50 11.88 9.84 -19.26
N LEU A 51 11.54 9.42 -20.50
CA LEU A 51 11.93 8.11 -21.01
C LEU A 51 13.41 8.06 -21.42
N LEU A 52 13.95 9.15 -21.98
CA LEU A 52 15.31 9.17 -22.50
C LEU A 52 16.37 9.11 -21.38
N TYR A 53 16.12 9.77 -20.25
CA TYR A 53 17.06 9.84 -19.13
C TYR A 53 16.70 8.93 -17.95
N ALA A 54 15.67 8.09 -18.07
CA ALA A 54 15.21 7.19 -17.01
C ALA A 54 16.33 6.26 -16.53
N ASP A 55 16.87 5.44 -17.43
CA ASP A 55 17.92 4.47 -17.11
C ASP A 55 19.17 5.16 -16.55
N GLY A 56 19.56 6.29 -17.15
CA GLY A 56 20.72 7.04 -16.69
C GLY A 56 20.56 7.68 -15.30
N TYR A 57 19.37 8.20 -15.00
CA TYR A 57 19.09 8.78 -13.69
C TYR A 57 19.00 7.70 -12.60
N ILE A 58 18.31 6.58 -12.89
CA ILE A 58 18.26 5.42 -11.99
C ILE A 58 19.67 4.88 -11.72
N LYS A 59 20.51 4.78 -12.75
CA LYS A 59 21.93 4.35 -12.63
C LYS A 59 22.70 5.27 -11.69
N LEU A 60 22.56 6.59 -11.84
CA LEU A 60 23.22 7.56 -10.95
C LEU A 60 22.74 7.39 -9.51
N LEU A 61 21.43 7.40 -9.27
CA LEU A 61 20.85 7.28 -7.92
C LEU A 61 21.29 5.98 -7.24
N THR A 62 21.23 4.87 -7.97
CA THR A 62 21.71 3.56 -7.50
C THR A 62 23.20 3.62 -7.16
N SER A 63 24.02 4.26 -8.00
CA SER A 63 25.45 4.40 -7.73
C SER A 63 25.75 5.28 -6.52
N ILE A 64 24.94 6.32 -6.26
CA ILE A 64 25.05 7.14 -5.04
C ILE A 64 24.65 6.32 -3.81
N ALA A 65 23.61 5.48 -3.90
CA ALA A 65 23.25 4.55 -2.83
C ALA A 65 24.43 3.64 -2.48
N GLU A 66 25.10 3.09 -3.49
CA GLU A 66 26.26 2.22 -3.32
C GLU A 66 27.47 2.93 -2.72
N TYR A 67 27.71 4.18 -3.11
CA TYR A 67 28.72 5.03 -2.47
C TYR A 67 28.49 5.16 -0.96
N TYR A 68 27.25 5.46 -0.55
CA TYR A 68 26.90 5.58 0.85
C TYR A 68 26.94 4.23 1.60
N ARG A 69 26.53 3.13 0.96
CA ARG A 69 26.64 1.79 1.54
C ARG A 69 28.10 1.43 1.84
N LYS A 70 29.00 1.66 0.89
CA LYS A 70 30.44 1.45 1.07
C LYS A 70 31.01 2.33 2.19
N LYS A 71 30.62 3.60 2.26
CA LYS A 71 31.00 4.49 3.38
C LYS A 71 30.53 3.97 4.73
N HIS A 72 29.32 3.42 4.81
CA HIS A 72 28.81 2.80 6.02
C HIS A 72 29.69 1.60 6.44
N GLU A 73 29.96 0.68 5.53
CA GLU A 73 30.81 -0.49 5.78
C GLU A 73 32.23 -0.09 6.22
N GLU A 74 32.84 0.89 5.56
CA GLU A 74 34.16 1.43 5.92
C GLU A 74 34.14 2.09 7.31
N SER A 75 33.10 2.85 7.62
CA SER A 75 32.96 3.50 8.92
C SER A 75 32.77 2.50 10.07
N ASN A 76 32.14 1.34 9.82
CA ASN A 76 31.93 0.31 10.83
C ASN A 76 33.15 -0.58 11.10
N LYS A 77 34.21 -0.50 10.28
CA LYS A 77 35.49 -1.19 10.53
C LYS A 77 36.28 -0.57 11.68
N ASP A 78 36.05 0.71 11.97
CA ASP A 78 36.66 1.44 13.09
C ASP A 78 35.69 1.45 14.27
N GLU A 79 36.11 0.89 15.42
CA GLU A 79 35.25 0.71 16.59
C GLU A 79 34.69 2.03 17.14
N ARG A 80 35.48 3.12 17.09
CA ARG A 80 35.02 4.44 17.55
C ARG A 80 33.95 4.99 16.61
N LYS A 81 34.17 4.88 15.30
CA LYS A 81 33.18 5.34 14.29
C LYS A 81 31.92 4.48 14.32
N ARG A 82 32.05 3.17 14.56
CA ARG A 82 30.91 2.26 14.74
C ARG A 82 30.04 2.69 15.92
N LEU A 83 30.63 2.90 17.10
CA LEU A 83 29.89 3.36 18.29
C LEU A 83 29.22 4.72 18.07
N LEU A 84 29.90 5.64 17.34
CA LEU A 84 29.30 6.92 16.97
C LEU A 84 28.10 6.74 16.02
N ASN A 85 28.19 5.84 15.03
CA ASN A 85 27.08 5.53 14.13
C ASN A 85 25.89 4.91 14.88
N GLU A 86 26.14 3.95 15.77
CA GLU A 86 25.11 3.33 16.62
C GLU A 86 24.41 4.38 17.50
N LEU A 87 25.19 5.32 18.07
CA LEU A 87 24.65 6.42 18.84
C LEU A 87 23.79 7.37 17.99
N MET A 88 24.26 7.74 16.79
CA MET A 88 23.49 8.58 15.85
C MET A 88 22.20 7.89 15.39
N GLU A 89 22.24 6.58 15.12
CA GLU A 89 21.05 5.78 14.79
C GLU A 89 20.04 5.80 15.94
N ALA A 90 20.49 5.66 17.18
CA ALA A 90 19.64 5.74 18.38
C ALA A 90 18.98 7.12 18.57
N PHE A 91 19.62 8.20 18.11
CA PHE A 91 19.05 9.56 18.13
C PHE A 91 18.28 9.94 16.86
N GLY A 92 18.15 9.02 15.89
CA GLY A 92 17.43 9.26 14.64
C GLY A 92 18.15 10.15 13.63
N ASP A 93 19.45 10.40 13.85
CA ASP A 93 20.28 11.28 13.04
C ASP A 93 20.71 10.64 11.70
N PHE A 94 21.35 11.47 10.86
CA PHE A 94 21.95 11.07 9.59
C PHE A 94 22.90 9.86 9.77
N THR A 95 22.64 8.79 9.01
CA THR A 95 23.61 7.68 8.85
C THR A 95 23.82 7.38 7.38
N TYR A 96 25.02 6.92 7.02
CA TYR A 96 25.33 6.49 5.66
C TYR A 96 24.41 5.36 5.17
N LYS A 97 24.03 4.44 6.07
CA LYS A 97 23.05 3.37 5.82
C LYS A 97 21.68 3.93 5.44
N LYS A 98 21.16 4.90 6.20
CA LYS A 98 19.88 5.56 5.92
C LYS A 98 19.92 6.33 4.60
N ARG A 99 21.03 7.02 4.31
CA ARG A 99 21.22 7.68 3.01
C ARG A 99 21.21 6.71 1.84
N ALA A 100 21.91 5.59 1.96
CA ALA A 100 21.88 4.56 0.91
C ALA A 100 20.45 4.07 0.65
N ALA A 101 19.66 3.81 1.70
CA ALA A 101 18.27 3.43 1.57
C ALA A 101 17.41 4.52 0.90
N GLU A 102 17.57 5.80 1.28
CA GLU A 102 16.87 6.92 0.64
C GLU A 102 17.13 6.97 -0.87
N TYR A 103 18.37 6.76 -1.32
CA TYR A 103 18.71 6.76 -2.73
C TYR A 103 18.15 5.56 -3.50
N TYR A 104 18.10 4.38 -2.90
CA TYR A 104 17.39 3.24 -3.49
C TYR A 104 15.89 3.51 -3.65
N ILE A 105 15.24 4.10 -2.64
CA ILE A 105 13.82 4.47 -2.69
C ILE A 105 13.56 5.53 -3.77
N ASN A 106 14.45 6.52 -3.92
CA ASN A 106 14.35 7.52 -4.98
C ASN A 106 14.50 6.88 -6.36
N ALA A 107 15.46 5.98 -6.54
CA ALA A 107 15.64 5.23 -7.78
C ALA A 107 14.40 4.38 -8.12
N ALA A 108 13.82 3.71 -7.13
CA ALA A 108 12.59 2.94 -7.28
C ALA A 108 11.39 3.82 -7.68
N SER A 109 11.31 5.03 -7.13
CA SER A 109 10.25 6.01 -7.46
C SER A 109 10.36 6.49 -8.92
N VAL A 110 11.58 6.68 -9.43
CA VAL A 110 11.83 6.98 -10.85
C VAL A 110 11.40 5.80 -11.72
N ALA A 111 11.81 4.58 -11.37
CA ALA A 111 11.44 3.37 -12.10
C ALA A 111 9.91 3.18 -12.14
N THR A 112 9.22 3.34 -11.01
CA THR A 112 7.74 3.29 -10.94
C THR A 112 7.09 4.37 -11.79
N SER A 113 7.64 5.59 -11.79
CA SER A 113 7.11 6.68 -12.62
C SER A 113 7.22 6.38 -14.11
N VAL A 114 8.30 5.70 -14.52
CA VAL A 114 8.56 5.32 -15.92
C VAL A 114 7.69 4.13 -16.34
N SER A 115 7.53 3.13 -15.48
CA SER A 115 6.65 2.00 -15.77
C SER A 115 5.20 2.45 -16.01
N LEU A 116 4.70 3.40 -15.23
CA LEU A 116 3.37 4.00 -15.39
C LEU A 116 3.21 4.83 -16.67
N ILE A 117 4.29 5.17 -17.39
CA ILE A 117 4.23 5.78 -18.73
C ILE A 117 4.04 4.70 -19.79
N TYR A 118 4.66 3.53 -19.62
CA TYR A 118 4.50 2.39 -20.53
C TYR A 118 3.18 1.64 -20.31
N PHE A 119 2.67 1.62 -19.07
CA PHE A 119 1.45 0.92 -18.66
C PHE A 119 0.18 1.24 -19.47
N PRO A 120 -0.19 2.53 -19.73
CA PRO A 120 -1.50 2.88 -20.30
C PRO A 120 -1.67 2.51 -21.77
N GLN A 121 -0.58 2.12 -22.46
CA GLN A 121 -0.61 1.90 -23.91
C GLN A 121 -0.58 0.43 -24.31
N GLN A 122 -0.26 -0.50 -23.39
CA GLN A 122 0.01 -1.93 -23.66
C GLN A 122 0.91 -2.24 -24.88
N ASN A 123 1.55 -1.25 -25.48
CA ASN A 123 2.42 -1.40 -26.65
C ASN A 123 3.83 -1.86 -26.27
N TYR A 124 4.21 -1.73 -24.99
CA TYR A 124 5.53 -2.10 -24.46
C TYR A 124 5.41 -2.76 -23.07
N PRO A 125 4.68 -3.88 -22.94
CA PRO A 125 4.48 -4.55 -21.66
C PRO A 125 5.80 -5.00 -21.03
N GLU A 126 6.77 -5.42 -21.84
CA GLU A 126 8.08 -5.86 -21.35
C GLU A 126 8.88 -4.72 -20.69
N GLU A 127 8.78 -3.50 -21.22
CA GLU A 127 9.42 -2.33 -20.63
C GLU A 127 8.75 -1.94 -19.31
N ALA A 128 7.40 -1.94 -19.26
CA ALA A 128 6.67 -1.72 -18.01
C ALA A 128 7.06 -2.74 -16.94
N GLU A 129 7.12 -4.04 -17.30
CA GLU A 129 7.55 -5.11 -16.40
C GLU A 129 8.98 -4.89 -15.89
N ARG A 130 9.91 -4.54 -16.80
CA ARG A 130 11.31 -4.28 -16.44
C ARG A 130 11.43 -3.23 -15.36
N TYR A 131 10.75 -2.10 -15.52
CA TYR A 131 10.78 -1.00 -14.55
C TYR A 131 10.03 -1.32 -13.26
N LEU A 132 8.92 -2.07 -13.30
CA LEU A 132 8.21 -2.50 -12.10
C LEU A 132 9.04 -3.48 -11.25
N LYS A 133 9.69 -4.46 -11.89
CA LYS A 133 10.62 -5.38 -11.22
C LYS A 133 11.79 -4.62 -10.61
N LEU A 134 12.37 -3.68 -11.35
CA LEU A 134 13.47 -2.85 -10.87
C LEU A 134 13.05 -2.00 -9.66
N ALA A 135 11.85 -1.42 -9.66
CA ALA A 135 11.34 -0.67 -8.52
C ALA A 135 11.23 -1.55 -7.26
N VAL A 136 10.65 -2.75 -7.38
CA VAL A 136 10.54 -3.71 -6.27
C VAL A 136 11.93 -4.13 -5.77
N GLU A 137 12.87 -4.44 -6.66
CA GLU A 137 14.24 -4.83 -6.29
C GLU A 137 14.94 -3.71 -5.50
N LEU A 138 14.83 -2.46 -5.96
CA LEU A 138 15.46 -1.31 -5.31
C LEU A 138 14.85 -1.05 -3.93
N GLU A 139 13.54 -1.17 -3.78
CA GLU A 139 12.88 -1.09 -2.46
C GLU A 139 13.28 -2.24 -1.52
N GLU A 140 13.50 -3.45 -2.06
CA GLU A 140 14.03 -4.58 -1.29
C GLU A 140 15.47 -4.31 -0.80
N ARG A 141 16.33 -3.70 -1.61
CA ARG A 141 17.67 -3.25 -1.18
C ARG A 141 17.60 -2.20 -0.06
N ALA A 142 16.61 -1.31 -0.06
CA ALA A 142 16.39 -0.39 1.04
C ALA A 142 15.98 -1.13 2.34
N MET A 143 15.17 -2.19 2.22
CA MET A 143 14.78 -3.03 3.36
C MET A 143 15.95 -3.83 3.96
N GLU A 144 16.90 -4.29 3.14
CA GLU A 144 18.15 -4.90 3.64
C GLU A 144 18.94 -3.95 4.55
N LEU A 145 18.77 -2.65 4.34
CA LEU A 145 19.32 -1.58 5.19
C LEU A 145 18.37 -1.20 6.33
N GLY A 146 17.38 -2.03 6.66
CA GLY A 146 16.46 -1.83 7.79
C GLY A 146 15.47 -0.68 7.61
N VAL A 147 15.32 -0.15 6.40
CA VAL A 147 14.34 0.89 6.08
C VAL A 147 13.21 0.27 5.27
N VAL A 148 12.00 0.22 5.83
CA VAL A 148 10.80 -0.23 5.10
C VAL A 148 10.27 0.93 4.27
N PRO A 149 10.27 0.84 2.92
CA PRO A 149 9.78 1.93 2.08
C PRO A 149 8.26 2.08 2.22
N ARG A 150 7.81 3.33 2.39
CA ARG A 150 6.39 3.68 2.55
C ARG A 150 5.51 3.17 1.40
N TYR A 151 6.05 3.11 0.18
CA TYR A 151 5.30 2.78 -1.03
C TYR A 151 5.54 1.34 -1.53
N TYR A 152 6.18 0.49 -0.74
CA TYR A 152 6.51 -0.87 -1.14
C TYR A 152 5.29 -1.73 -1.51
N ALA A 153 4.19 -1.59 -0.75
CA ALA A 153 2.93 -2.23 -1.07
C ALA A 153 2.37 -1.80 -2.44
N ILE A 154 2.54 -0.53 -2.81
CA ILE A 154 2.07 0.02 -4.10
C ILE A 154 2.96 -0.48 -5.25
N ALA A 155 4.27 -0.55 -5.07
CA ALA A 155 5.18 -1.09 -6.10
C ALA A 155 4.85 -2.56 -6.40
N LEU A 156 4.65 -3.38 -5.36
CA LEU A 156 4.19 -4.76 -5.49
C LEU A 156 2.80 -4.84 -6.14
N ASN A 157 1.87 -3.98 -5.72
CA ASN A 157 0.54 -3.92 -6.33
C ASN A 157 0.62 -3.68 -7.84
N ASN A 158 1.42 -2.69 -8.27
CA ASN A 158 1.56 -2.35 -9.69
C ASN A 158 2.18 -3.51 -10.49
N LEU A 159 3.17 -4.21 -9.95
CA LEU A 159 3.74 -5.41 -10.57
C LEU A 159 2.71 -6.53 -10.69
N GLY A 160 1.94 -6.77 -9.62
CA GLY A 160 0.87 -7.75 -9.61
C GLY A 160 -0.24 -7.44 -10.61
N THR A 161 -0.69 -6.18 -10.68
CA THR A 161 -1.65 -5.72 -11.69
C THR A 161 -1.11 -5.91 -13.11
N HIS A 162 0.17 -5.60 -13.33
CA HIS A 162 0.79 -5.81 -14.64
C HIS A 162 0.77 -7.28 -15.07
N TYR A 163 1.07 -8.21 -14.17
CA TYR A 163 0.95 -9.64 -14.46
C TYR A 163 -0.49 -10.05 -14.76
N TYR A 164 -1.46 -9.55 -13.99
CA TYR A 164 -2.88 -9.82 -14.26
C TYR A 164 -3.30 -9.31 -15.65
N GLU A 165 -2.99 -8.05 -15.99
CA GLU A 165 -3.35 -7.45 -17.28
C GLU A 165 -2.64 -8.09 -18.49
N THR A 166 -1.53 -8.78 -18.25
CA THR A 166 -0.81 -9.56 -19.26
C THR A 166 -1.19 -11.05 -19.27
N ASN A 167 -2.33 -11.40 -18.66
CA ASN A 167 -2.89 -12.76 -18.57
C ASN A 167 -1.99 -13.76 -17.81
N ARG A 168 -1.24 -13.28 -16.81
CA ARG A 168 -0.34 -14.07 -15.96
C ARG A 168 -0.81 -14.06 -14.51
N SER A 169 -2.08 -14.38 -14.29
CA SER A 169 -2.73 -14.37 -12.96
C SER A 169 -2.04 -15.27 -11.93
N GLU A 170 -1.42 -16.37 -12.37
CA GLU A 170 -0.62 -17.26 -11.51
C GLU A 170 0.61 -16.55 -10.91
N GLU A 171 1.21 -15.61 -11.64
CA GLU A 171 2.34 -14.79 -11.18
C GLU A 171 1.87 -13.55 -10.41
N ALA A 172 0.71 -12.99 -10.77
CA ALA A 172 0.09 -11.87 -10.06
C ALA A 172 -0.22 -12.23 -8.60
N LEU A 173 -0.80 -13.41 -8.37
CA LEU A 173 -1.32 -13.82 -7.07
C LEU A 173 -0.28 -13.74 -5.91
N PRO A 174 0.91 -14.35 -5.98
CA PRO A 174 1.88 -14.27 -4.90
C PRO A 174 2.39 -12.84 -4.66
N VAL A 175 2.52 -12.03 -5.72
CA VAL A 175 2.99 -10.64 -5.61
C VAL A 175 1.93 -9.77 -4.93
N LEU A 176 0.66 -9.91 -5.31
CA LEU A 176 -0.46 -9.17 -4.70
C LEU A 176 -0.71 -9.61 -3.25
N LYS A 177 -0.48 -10.89 -2.90
CA LYS A 177 -0.51 -11.34 -1.51
C LYS A 177 0.57 -10.65 -0.67
N LYS A 178 1.80 -10.58 -1.19
CA LYS A 178 2.88 -9.83 -0.55
C LYS A 178 2.53 -8.35 -0.43
N ALA A 179 1.92 -7.74 -1.45
CA ALA A 179 1.46 -6.34 -1.39
C ALA A 179 0.47 -6.11 -0.22
N LEU A 180 -0.43 -7.07 0.03
CA LEU A 180 -1.43 -6.97 1.10
C LEU A 180 -0.79 -7.00 2.50
N GLU A 181 0.28 -7.77 2.67
CA GLU A 181 1.04 -7.86 3.94
C GLU A 181 1.69 -6.52 4.31
N TYR A 182 2.16 -5.76 3.31
CA TYR A 182 2.82 -4.47 3.50
C TYR A 182 1.88 -3.27 3.42
N ALA A 183 0.60 -3.46 3.07
CA ALA A 183 -0.36 -2.35 2.97
C ALA A 183 -0.66 -1.80 4.37
N GLU A 184 -0.23 -0.56 4.65
CA GLU A 184 -0.28 0.03 5.99
C GLU A 184 -1.61 0.69 6.28
N ASN A 185 -2.18 1.36 5.26
CA ASN A 185 -3.42 2.13 5.39
C ASN A 185 -4.60 1.49 4.66
N PRO A 186 -5.85 1.84 5.04
CA PRO A 186 -7.04 1.26 4.43
C PRO A 186 -7.11 1.48 2.91
N LYS A 187 -6.71 2.66 2.41
CA LYS A 187 -6.77 2.94 0.97
C LYS A 187 -5.89 1.98 0.17
N GLU A 188 -4.65 1.75 0.60
CA GLU A 188 -3.74 0.76 0.00
C GLU A 188 -4.32 -0.64 0.05
N ARG A 189 -4.82 -1.07 1.22
CA ARG A 189 -5.44 -2.39 1.38
C ARG A 189 -6.61 -2.59 0.42
N GLY A 190 -7.47 -1.59 0.27
CA GLY A 190 -8.60 -1.63 -0.66
C GLY A 190 -8.15 -1.86 -2.11
N LEU A 191 -7.14 -1.10 -2.58
CA LEU A 191 -6.59 -1.26 -3.92
C LEU A 191 -6.01 -2.67 -4.17
N VAL A 192 -5.22 -3.18 -3.21
CA VAL A 192 -4.64 -4.52 -3.33
C VAL A 192 -5.72 -5.60 -3.31
N LEU A 193 -6.73 -5.48 -2.45
CA LEU A 193 -7.86 -6.40 -2.37
C LEU A 193 -8.70 -6.40 -3.65
N HIS A 194 -8.90 -5.25 -4.28
CA HIS A 194 -9.55 -5.17 -5.59
C HIS A 194 -8.78 -6.01 -6.63
N ASN A 195 -7.46 -5.82 -6.74
CA ASN A 195 -6.64 -6.56 -7.70
C ASN A 195 -6.54 -8.06 -7.38
N LEU A 196 -6.48 -8.43 -6.09
CA LEU A 196 -6.56 -9.82 -5.65
C LEU A 196 -7.89 -10.44 -6.04
N SER A 197 -9.00 -9.72 -5.92
CA SER A 197 -10.31 -10.23 -6.31
C SER A 197 -10.34 -10.64 -7.78
N LEU A 198 -9.91 -9.75 -8.68
CA LEU A 198 -9.87 -10.03 -10.11
C LEU A 198 -8.94 -11.21 -10.44
N THR A 199 -7.77 -11.24 -9.79
CA THR A 199 -6.80 -12.33 -9.95
C THR A 199 -7.38 -13.67 -9.49
N TYR A 200 -8.07 -13.70 -8.34
CA TYR A 200 -8.73 -14.91 -7.86
C TYR A 200 -9.87 -15.36 -8.79
N ALA A 201 -10.66 -14.41 -9.30
CA ALA A 201 -11.77 -14.71 -10.20
C ALA A 201 -11.26 -15.35 -11.50
N ASP A 202 -10.19 -14.81 -12.08
CA ASP A 202 -9.53 -15.36 -13.29
C ASP A 202 -8.97 -16.76 -13.06
N LEU A 203 -8.45 -17.03 -11.86
CA LEU A 203 -7.99 -18.35 -11.43
C LEU A 203 -9.13 -19.32 -11.04
N GLY A 204 -10.40 -18.91 -11.14
CA GLY A 204 -11.57 -19.70 -10.75
C GLY A 204 -11.78 -19.86 -9.24
N MET A 205 -11.03 -19.10 -8.42
CA MET A 205 -11.13 -19.08 -6.96
C MET A 205 -12.25 -18.14 -6.51
N LYS A 206 -13.49 -18.57 -6.79
CA LYS A 206 -14.70 -17.75 -6.62
C LYS A 206 -14.89 -17.19 -5.21
N LYS A 207 -14.71 -18.01 -4.17
CA LYS A 207 -14.98 -17.58 -2.79
C LYS A 207 -14.03 -16.47 -2.35
N GLU A 208 -12.75 -16.64 -2.67
CA GLU A 208 -11.69 -15.68 -2.40
C GLU A 208 -11.88 -14.38 -3.20
N ALA A 209 -12.31 -14.48 -4.45
CA ALA A 209 -12.62 -13.33 -5.30
C ALA A 209 -13.72 -12.46 -4.67
N VAL A 210 -14.88 -13.04 -4.39
CA VAL A 210 -16.01 -12.34 -3.78
C VAL A 210 -15.61 -11.73 -2.44
N ASN A 211 -14.91 -12.48 -1.58
CA ASN A 211 -14.45 -11.99 -0.29
C ASN A 211 -13.54 -10.75 -0.43
N CYS A 212 -12.57 -10.80 -1.34
CA CYS A 212 -11.66 -9.69 -1.58
C CYS A 212 -12.38 -8.45 -2.14
N MET A 213 -13.31 -8.63 -3.08
CA MET A 213 -14.06 -7.50 -3.65
C MET A 213 -14.95 -6.83 -2.61
N VAL A 214 -15.68 -7.63 -1.82
CA VAL A 214 -16.54 -7.12 -0.75
C VAL A 214 -15.71 -6.30 0.24
N LYS A 215 -14.56 -6.80 0.68
CA LYS A 215 -13.67 -6.05 1.57
C LYS A 215 -13.14 -4.78 0.93
N SER A 216 -12.73 -4.83 -0.34
CA SER A 216 -12.27 -3.66 -1.07
C SER A 216 -13.31 -2.54 -1.08
N ILE A 217 -14.54 -2.87 -1.51
CA ILE A 217 -15.65 -1.91 -1.59
C ILE A 217 -16.02 -1.40 -0.20
N CYS A 218 -16.11 -2.26 0.80
CA CYS A 218 -16.37 -1.85 2.18
C CYS A 218 -15.32 -0.87 2.72
N ILE A 219 -14.03 -1.12 2.45
CA ILE A 219 -12.94 -0.22 2.85
C ILE A 219 -13.05 1.11 2.09
N HIS A 220 -13.28 1.07 0.77
CA HIS A 220 -13.49 2.27 -0.04
C HIS A 220 -14.67 3.10 0.50
N TYR A 221 -15.81 2.45 0.75
CA TYR A 221 -17.01 3.05 1.35
C TYR A 221 -16.72 3.70 2.71
N SER A 222 -15.91 3.06 3.55
CA SER A 222 -15.56 3.60 4.87
C SER A 222 -14.61 4.82 4.82
N THR A 223 -13.83 4.96 3.75
CA THR A 223 -12.77 5.98 3.63
C THR A 223 -13.19 7.20 2.82
N GLN A 224 -14.16 7.06 1.90
CA GLN A 224 -14.71 8.17 1.13
C GLN A 224 -16.05 8.62 1.74
N HIS A 225 -15.95 9.52 2.70
CA HIS A 225 -17.00 9.90 3.65
C HIS A 225 -18.26 10.57 3.04
N GLU A 226 -18.32 10.85 1.72
CA GLU A 226 -19.32 11.80 1.18
C GLU A 226 -20.14 11.35 -0.03
N PHE A 227 -19.99 10.14 -0.55
CA PHE A 227 -20.84 9.69 -1.67
C PHE A 227 -21.49 8.35 -1.37
N GLY A 228 -22.76 8.42 -0.95
CA GLY A 228 -23.68 7.29 -0.95
C GLY A 228 -24.16 6.92 -2.37
N ASP A 229 -23.33 7.17 -3.39
CA ASP A 229 -23.65 6.80 -4.76
C ASP A 229 -23.26 5.33 -4.97
N VAL A 230 -24.28 4.48 -4.92
CA VAL A 230 -24.19 3.03 -5.13
C VAL A 230 -23.53 2.71 -6.48
N SER A 231 -23.74 3.58 -7.49
CA SER A 231 -23.27 3.34 -8.86
C SER A 231 -21.75 3.35 -9.02
N LEU A 232 -21.02 3.88 -8.03
CA LEU A 232 -19.55 3.84 -8.02
C LEU A 232 -19.00 2.42 -8.00
N TYR A 233 -19.77 1.46 -7.46
CA TYR A 233 -19.33 0.08 -7.28
C TYR A 233 -19.90 -0.88 -8.33
N ASP A 234 -20.87 -0.45 -9.14
CA ASP A 234 -21.57 -1.31 -10.11
C ASP A 234 -20.62 -1.96 -11.09
N LYS A 235 -19.60 -1.22 -11.55
CA LYS A 235 -18.60 -1.78 -12.49
C LYS A 235 -17.88 -2.97 -11.87
N ASP A 236 -17.38 -2.81 -10.65
CA ASP A 236 -16.58 -3.81 -9.95
C ASP A 236 -17.44 -5.02 -9.53
N ILE A 237 -18.67 -4.75 -9.07
CA ILE A 237 -19.67 -5.79 -8.74
C ILE A 237 -19.99 -6.62 -9.98
N ASN A 238 -20.38 -5.98 -11.09
CA ASN A 238 -20.74 -6.66 -12.33
C ASN A 238 -19.57 -7.48 -12.89
N GLN A 239 -18.35 -6.93 -12.84
CA GLN A 239 -17.16 -7.62 -13.31
C GLN A 239 -16.91 -8.92 -12.52
N VAL A 240 -17.01 -8.88 -11.19
CA VAL A 240 -16.81 -10.09 -10.37
C VAL A 240 -17.94 -11.10 -10.57
N VAL A 241 -19.19 -10.64 -10.70
CA VAL A 241 -20.33 -11.52 -11.01
C VAL A 241 -20.13 -12.22 -12.35
N GLU A 242 -19.70 -11.50 -13.39
CA GLU A 242 -19.42 -12.06 -14.71
C GLU A 242 -18.30 -13.10 -14.65
N MET A 243 -17.16 -12.76 -14.03
CA MET A 243 -15.99 -13.66 -13.96
C MET A 243 -16.28 -14.91 -13.12
N THR A 244 -17.04 -14.78 -12.04
CA THR A 244 -17.36 -15.92 -11.16
C THR A 244 -18.57 -16.74 -11.63
N GLY A 245 -19.40 -16.18 -12.51
CA GLY A 245 -20.63 -16.80 -12.99
C GLY A 245 -21.70 -17.01 -11.92
N ASP A 246 -21.61 -16.33 -10.77
CA ASP A 246 -22.57 -16.45 -9.68
C ASP A 246 -22.92 -15.11 -9.04
N ALA A 247 -24.16 -14.70 -9.26
CA ALA A 247 -24.74 -13.52 -8.63
C ALA A 247 -25.23 -13.79 -7.19
N GLY A 248 -25.44 -15.05 -6.79
CA GLY A 248 -26.00 -15.42 -5.47
C GLY A 248 -24.98 -15.43 -4.34
N THR A 249 -24.12 -14.41 -4.24
CA THR A 249 -23.01 -14.35 -3.28
C THR A 249 -23.03 -13.05 -2.44
N ASP A 250 -22.06 -12.88 -1.55
CA ASP A 250 -21.92 -11.65 -0.77
C ASP A 250 -21.73 -10.37 -1.62
N ILE A 251 -21.38 -10.49 -2.91
CA ILE A 251 -21.34 -9.34 -3.81
C ILE A 251 -22.74 -8.77 -4.09
N PHE A 252 -23.75 -9.63 -4.20
CA PHE A 252 -25.15 -9.21 -4.36
C PHE A 252 -25.74 -8.76 -3.03
N ALA A 253 -25.32 -9.38 -1.92
CA ALA A 253 -25.66 -8.90 -0.59
C ALA A 253 -25.15 -7.47 -0.33
N LEU A 254 -23.94 -7.16 -0.83
CA LEU A 254 -23.37 -5.82 -0.81
C LEU A 254 -24.19 -4.83 -1.65
N GLU A 255 -24.59 -5.20 -2.88
CA GLU A 255 -25.48 -4.39 -3.72
C GLU A 255 -26.80 -4.07 -3.01
N ILE A 256 -27.44 -5.09 -2.42
CA ILE A 256 -28.67 -4.93 -1.62
C ILE A 256 -28.45 -3.98 -0.45
N ALA A 257 -27.31 -4.07 0.25
CA ALA A 257 -26.99 -3.19 1.37
C ALA A 257 -26.87 -1.72 0.93
N LEU A 258 -26.18 -1.49 -0.19
CA LEU A 258 -26.00 -0.15 -0.76
C LEU A 258 -27.33 0.45 -1.22
N ASP A 259 -28.18 -0.33 -1.89
CA ASP A 259 -29.51 0.07 -2.33
C ASP A 259 -30.45 0.39 -1.15
N LEU A 260 -30.35 -0.37 -0.06
CA LEU A 260 -31.11 -0.12 1.16
C LEU A 260 -30.69 1.21 1.80
N ILE A 261 -29.38 1.50 1.85
CA ILE A 261 -28.85 2.77 2.36
C ILE A 261 -29.30 3.94 1.47
N GLY A 262 -29.26 3.76 0.15
CA GLY A 262 -29.70 4.77 -0.82
C GLY A 262 -31.22 5.01 -0.83
N GLY A 263 -32.01 4.17 -0.16
CA GLY A 263 -33.47 4.23 -0.17
C GLY A 263 -34.11 3.69 -1.45
N ASN A 264 -33.35 3.01 -2.30
CA ASN A 264 -33.82 2.39 -3.54
C ASN A 264 -34.57 1.06 -3.27
N LEU A 265 -34.36 0.46 -2.09
CA LEU A 265 -34.90 -0.83 -1.72
C LEU A 265 -35.51 -0.81 -0.32
N SER A 266 -36.66 -1.47 -0.12
CA SER A 266 -37.28 -1.58 1.20
C SER A 266 -36.67 -2.73 2.01
N ALA A 267 -36.65 -2.59 3.34
CA ALA A 267 -36.14 -3.63 4.24
C ALA A 267 -36.83 -5.00 4.04
N GLU A 268 -38.15 -5.00 3.82
CA GLU A 268 -38.94 -6.20 3.55
C GLU A 268 -38.49 -6.91 2.26
N ARG A 269 -38.22 -6.13 1.20
CA ARG A 269 -37.76 -6.67 -0.09
C ARG A 269 -36.30 -7.11 -0.02
N ALA A 270 -35.43 -6.32 0.60
CA ALA A 270 -34.04 -6.67 0.85
C ALA A 270 -33.91 -8.00 1.59
N LYS A 271 -34.71 -8.21 2.64
CA LYS A 271 -34.74 -9.46 3.39
C LYS A 271 -35.09 -10.66 2.51
N LYS A 272 -36.13 -10.56 1.68
CA LYS A 272 -36.55 -11.64 0.76
C LYS A 272 -35.51 -11.97 -0.30
N LEU A 273 -34.71 -10.99 -0.73
CA LEU A 273 -33.61 -11.21 -1.67
C LEU A 273 -32.42 -11.89 -0.97
N LEU A 274 -32.04 -11.41 0.21
CA LEU A 274 -30.95 -12.01 1.01
C LEU A 274 -31.26 -13.43 1.47
N GLU A 275 -32.52 -13.78 1.71
CA GLU A 275 -32.95 -15.15 2.05
C GLU A 275 -32.74 -16.16 0.91
N GLN A 276 -32.46 -15.70 -0.32
CA GLN A 276 -32.12 -16.56 -1.46
C GLN A 276 -30.63 -16.91 -1.54
N ILE A 277 -29.78 -16.23 -0.76
CA ILE A 277 -28.34 -16.45 -0.70
C ILE A 277 -28.04 -17.40 0.47
N ASP A 278 -27.11 -18.33 0.28
CA ASP A 278 -26.66 -19.22 1.36
C ASP A 278 -25.87 -18.45 2.42
N ARG A 279 -26.55 -18.09 3.52
CA ARG A 279 -25.96 -17.35 4.64
C ARG A 279 -24.89 -18.12 5.42
N ASP A 280 -24.84 -19.45 5.30
CA ASP A 280 -23.82 -20.26 5.98
C ASP A 280 -22.50 -20.21 5.18
N GLU A 281 -22.60 -19.99 3.87
CA GLU A 281 -21.44 -19.77 2.98
C GLU A 281 -20.97 -18.32 2.96
N TRP A 282 -21.91 -17.37 3.07
CA TRP A 282 -21.73 -15.93 2.79
C TRP A 282 -21.96 -15.06 4.04
N PRO A 283 -20.89 -14.65 4.76
CA PRO A 283 -21.00 -13.99 6.06
C PRO A 283 -21.62 -12.59 6.03
N LEU A 284 -21.43 -11.80 4.95
CA LEU A 284 -22.06 -10.48 4.88
C LEU A 284 -23.58 -10.61 4.79
N THR A 285 -24.05 -11.57 4.01
CA THR A 285 -25.47 -11.96 3.92
C THR A 285 -26.03 -12.30 5.30
N ASN A 286 -25.32 -13.14 6.07
CA ASN A 286 -25.74 -13.50 7.43
C ASN A 286 -25.82 -12.29 8.37
N ALA A 287 -24.82 -11.39 8.30
CA ALA A 287 -24.80 -10.16 9.07
C ALA A 287 -25.98 -9.23 8.71
N LEU A 288 -26.25 -9.03 7.42
CA LEU A 288 -27.36 -8.21 6.93
C LEU A 288 -28.72 -8.79 7.35
N LEU A 289 -28.92 -10.10 7.21
CA LEU A 289 -30.15 -10.76 7.67
C LEU A 289 -30.35 -10.61 9.18
N SER A 290 -29.28 -10.66 9.96
CA SER A 290 -29.35 -10.43 11.41
C SER A 290 -29.84 -9.01 11.71
N ILE A 291 -29.27 -8.00 11.04
CA ILE A 291 -29.67 -6.59 11.17
C ILE A 291 -31.14 -6.39 10.79
N LEU A 292 -31.58 -6.93 9.64
CA LEU A 292 -32.96 -6.79 9.17
C LEU A 292 -33.98 -7.48 10.09
N ASN A 293 -33.54 -8.48 10.85
CA ASN A 293 -34.35 -9.14 11.87
C ASN A 293 -34.27 -8.46 13.26
N GLY A 294 -33.66 -7.28 13.36
CA GLY A 294 -33.50 -6.57 14.62
C GLY A 294 -32.49 -7.21 15.57
N ARG A 295 -31.62 -8.10 15.09
CA ARG A 295 -30.59 -8.78 15.88
C ARG A 295 -29.22 -8.13 15.69
N GLU A 296 -28.29 -8.44 16.59
CA GLU A 296 -26.89 -8.07 16.43
C GLU A 296 -26.24 -8.95 15.33
N PRO A 297 -25.49 -8.38 14.38
CA PRO A 297 -24.80 -9.16 13.36
C PRO A 297 -23.61 -9.92 13.95
N ALA A 298 -23.42 -11.17 13.54
CA ALA A 298 -22.21 -11.92 13.83
C ALA A 298 -21.05 -11.36 12.97
N LEU A 299 -20.01 -10.84 13.61
CA LEU A 299 -18.80 -10.41 12.92
C LEU A 299 -17.85 -11.60 12.76
N SER A 300 -17.49 -11.92 11.52
CA SER A 300 -16.41 -12.83 11.19
C SER A 300 -15.19 -12.06 10.66
N ASN A 301 -14.00 -12.68 10.70
CA ASN A 301 -12.79 -12.10 10.09
C ASN A 301 -12.95 -11.85 8.57
N GLU A 302 -13.93 -12.51 7.94
CA GLU A 302 -14.23 -12.40 6.52
C GLU A 302 -14.98 -11.12 6.14
N ILE A 303 -15.57 -10.40 7.11
CA ILE A 303 -16.29 -9.13 6.86
C ILE A 303 -15.66 -7.94 7.60
N VAL A 304 -14.43 -8.09 8.09
CA VAL A 304 -13.62 -7.00 8.64
C VAL A 304 -13.45 -5.91 7.56
N GLY A 305 -13.79 -4.67 7.89
CA GLY A 305 -13.84 -3.54 6.96
C GLY A 305 -15.26 -3.11 6.58
N CYS A 306 -16.27 -3.98 6.73
CA CYS A 306 -17.67 -3.69 6.39
C CYS A 306 -18.46 -3.04 7.53
N GLU A 307 -17.82 -2.67 8.65
CA GLU A 307 -18.52 -2.19 9.85
C GLU A 307 -19.30 -0.90 9.58
N LYS A 308 -18.73 0.01 8.77
CA LYS A 308 -19.39 1.26 8.42
C LYS A 308 -20.66 1.01 7.58
N LEU A 309 -20.56 0.16 6.57
CA LEU A 309 -21.69 -0.28 5.75
C LEU A 309 -22.80 -0.89 6.62
N LEU A 310 -22.46 -1.86 7.47
CA LEU A 310 -23.43 -2.52 8.36
C LEU A 310 -24.12 -1.53 9.31
N LYS A 311 -23.39 -0.51 9.79
CA LYS A 311 -23.96 0.57 10.61
C LYS A 311 -24.97 1.42 9.85
N ASP A 312 -24.65 1.77 8.62
CA ASP A 312 -25.53 2.61 7.81
C ASP A 312 -26.78 1.86 7.36
N VAL A 313 -26.66 0.56 7.03
CA VAL A 313 -27.81 -0.34 6.79
C VAL A 313 -28.75 -0.36 8.00
N ALA A 314 -28.22 -0.64 9.20
CA ALA A 314 -29.02 -0.71 10.41
C ALA A 314 -29.68 0.63 10.76
N LYS A 315 -28.98 1.75 10.53
CA LYS A 315 -29.56 3.08 10.68
C LYS A 315 -30.72 3.28 9.70
N ALA A 316 -30.55 2.88 8.44
CA ALA A 316 -31.59 2.99 7.42
C ALA A 316 -32.86 2.20 7.78
N VAL A 317 -32.72 1.06 8.48
CA VAL A 317 -33.87 0.24 8.92
C VAL A 317 -34.30 0.48 10.37
N GLY A 318 -33.72 1.47 11.06
CA GLY A 318 -34.09 1.82 12.43
C GLY A 318 -33.70 0.78 13.49
N ASN A 319 -32.72 -0.08 13.22
CA ASN A 319 -32.21 -1.05 14.19
C ASN A 319 -31.29 -0.38 15.23
N LYS A 320 -31.72 -0.38 16.50
CA LYS A 320 -31.01 0.27 17.62
C LYS A 320 -29.94 -0.59 18.29
N ASN A 321 -29.83 -1.88 17.95
CA ASN A 321 -28.91 -2.83 18.60
C ASN A 321 -27.43 -2.70 18.15
N ILE A 322 -27.08 -1.63 17.44
CA ILE A 322 -25.74 -1.41 16.89
C ILE A 322 -24.74 -0.77 17.86
N ALA A 323 -25.20 -0.16 18.95
CA ALA A 323 -24.30 0.48 19.92
C ALA A 323 -23.27 -0.50 20.55
N GLU A 324 -23.47 -1.81 20.47
CA GLU A 324 -22.55 -2.85 20.97
C GLU A 324 -21.46 -3.28 19.99
N LEU A 325 -21.64 -3.03 18.68
CA LEU A 325 -20.66 -3.32 17.62
C LEU A 325 -19.36 -2.55 17.84
N ASP A 326 -19.48 -1.28 18.26
CA ASP A 326 -18.34 -0.43 18.63
C ASP A 326 -17.68 -0.85 19.95
N ARG A 327 -18.47 -1.41 20.88
CA ARG A 327 -18.00 -1.82 22.20
C ARG A 327 -17.14 -3.09 22.12
N LYS A 328 -17.54 -4.09 21.33
CA LYS A 328 -16.78 -5.34 21.16
C LYS A 328 -15.50 -5.15 20.35
N ARG A 329 -15.47 -4.26 19.35
CA ARG A 329 -14.23 -3.98 18.60
C ARG A 329 -13.17 -3.30 19.45
N ARG A 330 -13.54 -2.35 20.32
CA ARG A 330 -12.63 -1.77 21.33
C ARG A 330 -12.06 -2.83 22.29
N GLN A 331 -12.76 -3.95 22.46
CA GLN A 331 -12.31 -5.07 23.28
C GLN A 331 -11.42 -6.06 22.50
N GLN A 332 -11.69 -6.33 21.22
CA GLN A 332 -10.96 -7.29 20.38
C GLN A 332 -9.71 -6.71 19.69
N HIS A 333 -9.77 -5.45 19.27
CA HIS A 333 -8.66 -4.73 18.63
C HIS A 333 -8.53 -3.34 19.27
N PRO A 334 -8.02 -3.26 20.52
CA PRO A 334 -7.82 -1.98 21.19
C PRO A 334 -6.89 -1.10 20.34
N SER A 335 -7.21 0.19 20.22
CA SER A 335 -6.32 1.14 19.56
C SER A 335 -4.98 1.21 20.31
N GLN A 336 -3.91 1.70 19.68
CA GLN A 336 -2.68 1.95 20.44
C GLN A 336 -2.95 2.84 21.65
N GLU A 337 -3.81 3.86 21.53
CA GLU A 337 -4.20 4.72 22.64
C GLU A 337 -4.91 3.95 23.77
N ASP A 338 -5.73 2.95 23.46
CA ASP A 338 -6.38 2.08 24.45
C ASP A 338 -5.38 1.12 25.12
N ILE A 339 -4.41 0.61 24.36
CA ILE A 339 -3.31 -0.21 24.90
C ILE A 339 -2.44 0.63 25.84
N TRP A 340 -2.09 1.85 25.43
CA TRP A 340 -1.34 2.82 26.22
C TRP A 340 -2.09 3.21 27.49
N LYS A 341 -3.40 3.48 27.41
CA LYS A 341 -4.24 3.76 28.60
C LYS A 341 -4.28 2.59 29.57
N ARG A 342 -4.51 1.36 29.08
CA ARG A 342 -4.48 0.15 29.92
C ARG A 342 -3.12 -0.07 30.59
N TRP A 343 -2.04 0.23 29.88
CA TRP A 343 -0.70 0.15 30.43
C TRP A 343 -0.47 1.21 31.52
N ILE A 344 -0.88 2.46 31.30
CA ILE A 344 -0.82 3.53 32.31
C ILE A 344 -1.67 3.19 33.54
N ASP A 345 -2.90 2.72 33.35
CA ASP A 345 -3.79 2.33 34.45
C ASP A 345 -3.21 1.15 35.25
N SER A 346 -2.54 0.20 34.58
CA SER A 346 -1.83 -0.91 35.26
C SER A 346 -0.64 -0.41 36.10
N LEU A 347 0.07 0.63 35.65
CA LEU A 347 1.17 1.23 36.42
C LEU A 347 0.66 1.98 37.66
N GLU A 348 -0.51 2.61 37.56
CA GLU A 348 -1.18 3.30 38.67
C GLU A 348 -1.69 2.28 39.73
N GLU A 349 -2.31 1.18 39.29
CA GLU A 349 -2.73 0.07 40.19
C GLU A 349 -1.56 -0.59 40.92
N LEU A 350 -0.38 -0.65 40.28
CA LEU A 350 0.85 -1.17 40.87
C LEU A 350 1.60 -0.13 41.73
N GLY A 351 1.10 1.11 41.82
CA GLY A 351 1.72 2.20 42.57
C GLY A 351 3.06 2.67 41.99
N LEU A 352 3.33 2.37 40.72
CA LEU A 352 4.55 2.76 40.01
C LEU A 352 4.45 4.14 39.35
N TYR A 353 3.25 4.74 39.35
CA TYR A 353 2.93 6.01 38.71
C TYR A 353 1.70 6.66 39.39
N SER A 354 1.63 8.00 39.44
CA SER A 354 0.44 8.77 39.87
C SER A 354 0.11 9.86 38.85
N LYS A 355 -1.16 9.97 38.46
CA LYS A 355 -1.66 10.99 37.52
C LYS A 355 -1.56 12.43 38.06
N GLU A 356 -1.27 12.62 39.35
CA GLU A 356 -1.16 13.93 40.01
C GLU A 356 0.20 14.62 39.82
N GLU A 357 1.18 13.96 39.18
CA GLU A 357 2.54 14.49 38.97
C GLU A 357 2.76 15.21 37.61
N LEU A 358 1.70 15.45 36.83
CA LEU A 358 1.68 16.28 35.62
C LEU A 358 0.87 17.57 35.86
#